data_AF-A0A367YYK6-F1
#
_entry.id   AF-A0A367YYK6-F1
#
_cell.length_a   1.000
_cell.length_b   1.000
_cell.length_c   1.000
_cell.angle_alpha   90.00
_cell.angle_beta   90.00
_cell.angle_gamma   90.00
#
_symmetry.space_group_name_H-M   'P 1'
#
loop_
_entity.id
_entity.type
_entity.pdbx_description
1 polymer ?
#
loop_
_entity_poly.entity_id
_entity_poly.type
_entity_poly.pdbx_seq_one_letter_code
_entity_poly.pdbx_strand_id
1 'polypeptide(L)'
;MTLTLEEVRNTKFHMARRAGYEVTDVDLFVDRVEASFAQLVEENQMLKRQIETLKASQSAPSPAESGEDTLRQPAPAKEKQPEPAAPAPQPAAPQPAAEKPEQVTAVAGNGTEKIVVTTGAEASPAVVRLVQLATEQAESLVTEAQAEAKKTVEDARDEAKKTVEGAKREAHEITTDARTKAERVESEARVNAERVRNEATAKADDLNRQVEERRTQLFTELESERDTLRASVRELRDFEAEYRGTFTNLLQEQLQRVQNLDVQPKQRPVLLDDESEGEGEGPTPAGRRGHAQGTATPRLDALIRDNG
;
A
#
# COMPACT_ATOMS: atom_id res chain seq x y z
N MET A 1 26.13 -1.29 -5.42
CA MET A 1 25.91 0.12 -5.80
C MET A 1 24.41 0.34 -5.80
N THR A 2 23.87 0.92 -4.72
CA THR A 2 22.44 1.21 -4.55
C THR A 2 22.30 2.72 -4.55
N LEU A 3 21.35 3.26 -5.31
CA LEU A 3 21.12 4.70 -5.33
C LEU A 3 20.85 5.21 -3.90
N THR A 4 21.48 6.32 -3.55
CA THR A 4 21.15 7.04 -2.30
C THR A 4 19.91 7.90 -2.49
N LEU A 5 19.26 8.29 -1.39
CA LEU A 5 18.08 9.17 -1.43
C LEU A 5 18.36 10.49 -2.17
N GLU A 6 19.59 11.00 -2.07
CA GLU A 6 20.03 12.21 -2.79
C GLU A 6 20.24 11.96 -4.29
N GLU A 7 20.62 10.75 -4.69
CA GLU A 7 20.81 10.40 -6.11
C GLU A 7 19.47 10.26 -6.84
N VAL A 8 18.43 9.72 -6.19
CA VAL A 8 17.06 9.67 -6.75
C VAL A 8 16.47 11.09 -6.85
N ARG A 9 16.78 11.97 -5.90
CA ARG A 9 16.38 13.39 -5.94
C ARG A 9 17.02 14.16 -7.08
N ASN A 10 18.28 13.87 -7.37
CA ASN A 10 19.04 14.58 -8.40
C ASN A 10 18.89 13.98 -9.80
N THR A 11 18.22 12.84 -9.95
CA THR A 11 17.92 12.29 -11.28
C THR A 11 16.87 13.14 -11.99
N LYS A 12 17.31 13.93 -12.97
CA LYS A 12 16.45 14.71 -13.86
C LYS A 12 16.18 13.92 -15.15
N PHE A 13 14.93 13.61 -15.41
CA PHE A 13 14.51 12.97 -16.66
C PHE A 13 14.30 14.02 -17.76
N HIS A 14 14.80 13.74 -18.97
CA HIS A 14 14.63 14.63 -20.12
C HIS A 14 13.30 14.32 -20.85
N MET A 15 12.55 15.38 -21.19
CA MET A 15 11.31 15.27 -21.97
C MET A 15 11.55 14.71 -23.38
N ALA A 16 11.03 13.53 -23.67
CA ALA A 16 11.05 12.95 -25.01
C ALA A 16 9.92 13.56 -25.87
N ARG A 17 10.27 14.27 -26.96
CA ARG A 17 9.36 15.10 -27.78
C ARG A 17 8.21 14.37 -28.50
N ARG A 18 7.99 13.06 -28.31
CA ARG A 18 6.95 12.33 -29.09
C ARG A 18 6.34 11.06 -28.48
N ALA A 19 6.89 10.52 -27.40
CA ALA A 19 6.33 9.38 -26.64
C ALA A 19 7.14 9.22 -25.33
N GLY A 20 7.01 10.19 -24.43
CA GLY A 20 7.66 10.16 -23.12
C GLY A 20 6.65 9.82 -22.02
N TYR A 21 7.16 9.36 -20.87
CA TYR A 21 6.36 9.37 -19.63
C TYR A 21 5.99 10.81 -19.26
N GLU A 22 4.76 11.02 -18.79
CA GLU A 22 4.27 12.32 -18.34
C GLU A 22 5.11 12.83 -17.17
N VAL A 23 5.51 14.11 -17.21
CA VAL A 23 6.40 14.70 -16.18
C VAL A 23 5.77 14.57 -14.80
N THR A 24 4.47 14.82 -14.71
CA THR A 24 3.73 14.78 -13.44
C THR A 24 3.64 13.36 -12.87
N ASP A 25 3.46 12.35 -13.73
CA ASP A 25 3.41 10.95 -13.28
C ASP A 25 4.79 10.46 -12.83
N VAL A 26 5.85 10.92 -13.48
CA VAL A 26 7.23 10.62 -13.08
C VAL A 26 7.56 11.30 -11.75
N ASP A 27 7.13 12.54 -11.54
CA ASP A 27 7.34 13.28 -10.29
C ASP A 27 6.61 12.61 -9.11
N LEU A 28 5.34 12.24 -9.30
CA LEU A 28 4.56 11.49 -8.30
C LEU A 28 5.16 10.11 -7.99
N PHE A 29 5.74 9.45 -8.98
CA PHE A 29 6.44 8.19 -8.78
C PHE A 29 7.74 8.39 -7.98
N VAL A 30 8.50 9.44 -8.28
CA VAL A 30 9.72 9.79 -7.55
C VAL A 30 9.40 10.10 -6.09
N ASP A 31 8.36 10.89 -5.80
CA ASP A 31 7.89 11.16 -4.43
C ASP A 31 7.53 9.87 -3.66
N ARG A 32 6.86 8.93 -4.34
CA ARG A 32 6.51 7.62 -3.74
C ARG A 32 7.73 6.75 -3.48
N VAL A 33 8.71 6.77 -4.38
CA VAL A 33 9.99 6.06 -4.21
C VAL A 33 10.78 6.67 -3.06
N GLU A 34 10.80 8.00 -2.91
CA GLU A 34 11.44 8.68 -1.78
C GLU A 34 10.83 8.27 -0.44
N ALA A 35 9.50 8.30 -0.33
CA ALA A 35 8.79 7.89 0.88
C ALA A 35 9.11 6.43 1.25
N SER A 36 9.06 5.54 0.26
CA SER A 36 9.37 4.12 0.47
C SER A 36 10.84 3.88 0.81
N PHE A 37 11.76 4.66 0.25
CA PHE A 37 13.19 4.51 0.52
C PHE A 37 13.55 5.07 1.90
N ALA A 38 12.96 6.19 2.31
CA ALA A 38 13.09 6.71 3.67
C ALA A 38 12.61 5.70 4.71
N GLN A 39 11.44 5.08 4.47
CA GLN A 39 10.92 4.00 5.31
C GLN A 39 11.89 2.81 5.37
N LEU A 40 12.43 2.37 4.22
CA LEU A 40 13.37 1.24 4.17
C LEU A 40 14.70 1.54 4.89
N VAL A 41 15.18 2.79 4.87
CA VAL A 41 16.36 3.22 5.61
C VAL A 41 16.08 3.22 7.11
N GLU A 42 14.92 3.72 7.55
CA GLU A 42 14.52 3.68 8.96
C GLU A 42 14.37 2.23 9.46
N GLU A 43 13.72 1.36 8.68
CA GLU A 43 13.61 -0.07 8.98
C GLU A 43 14.99 -0.74 9.06
N ASN A 44 15.92 -0.42 8.14
CA ASN A 44 17.29 -0.94 8.22
C ASN A 44 18.03 -0.45 9.48
N GLN A 45 17.84 0.81 9.88
CA GLN A 45 18.43 1.32 11.11
C GLN A 45 17.81 0.66 12.34
N MET A 46 16.49 0.45 12.34
CA MET A 46 15.78 -0.25 13.41
C MET A 46 16.23 -1.70 13.51
N LEU A 47 16.32 -2.42 12.40
CA LEU A 47 16.81 -3.80 12.34
C LEU A 47 18.27 -3.89 12.78
N LYS A 48 19.14 -2.95 12.39
CA LYS A 48 20.52 -2.89 12.88
C LYS A 48 20.58 -2.67 14.38
N ARG A 49 19.77 -1.77 14.94
CA ARG A 49 19.66 -1.58 16.40
C ARG A 49 19.14 -2.85 17.08
N GLN A 50 18.16 -3.53 16.50
CA GLN A 50 17.66 -4.80 17.03
C GLN A 50 18.74 -5.87 17.00
N ILE A 51 19.48 -6.03 15.90
CA ILE A 51 20.63 -6.94 15.81
C ILE A 51 21.69 -6.55 16.84
N GLU A 52 21.98 -5.27 17.02
CA GLU A 52 22.95 -4.81 18.01
C GLU A 52 22.50 -5.14 19.44
N THR A 53 21.22 -4.95 19.77
CA THR A 53 20.66 -5.35 21.07
C THR A 53 20.67 -6.85 21.27
N LEU A 54 20.28 -7.64 20.26
CA LEU A 54 20.31 -9.10 20.29
C LEU A 54 21.74 -9.62 20.37
N LYS A 55 22.67 -8.99 19.65
CA LYS A 55 24.10 -9.30 19.70
C LYS A 55 24.67 -8.92 21.06
N ALA A 56 24.26 -7.80 21.66
CA ALA A 56 24.64 -7.43 23.02
C ALA A 56 24.06 -8.42 24.06
N SER A 57 22.84 -8.91 23.86
CA SER A 57 22.23 -9.97 24.67
C SER A 57 22.89 -11.36 24.45
N GLN A 58 23.37 -11.65 23.24
CA GLN A 58 24.12 -12.88 22.91
C GLN A 58 25.61 -12.80 23.28
N SER A 59 26.17 -11.59 23.39
CA SER A 59 27.57 -11.35 23.76
C SER A 59 27.77 -11.22 25.27
N ALA A 60 26.78 -11.64 26.08
CA ALA A 60 27.04 -11.98 27.47
C ALA A 60 28.16 -13.05 27.49
N PRO A 61 29.29 -12.81 28.17
CA PRO A 61 30.50 -13.57 27.97
C PRO A 61 30.34 -14.99 28.54
N SER A 62 30.28 -15.98 27.65
CA SER A 62 30.83 -17.31 27.93
C SER A 62 32.27 -17.29 27.41
N PRO A 63 33.29 -17.57 28.25
CA PRO A 63 34.67 -17.48 27.80
C PRO A 63 35.06 -18.71 26.96
N ALA A 64 35.80 -18.43 25.89
CA ALA A 64 36.54 -19.35 25.01
C ALA A 64 35.65 -20.05 23.93
N GLU A 65 35.97 -20.08 22.63
CA GLU A 65 37.24 -19.99 21.93
C GLU A 65 37.05 -19.38 20.53
N SER A 66 38.10 -18.71 20.06
CA SER A 66 38.27 -18.27 18.67
C SER A 66 38.63 -19.47 17.79
N GLY A 67 37.94 -19.64 16.66
CA GLY A 67 38.28 -20.64 15.66
C GLY A 67 37.64 -20.31 14.32
N GLU A 68 38.48 -20.26 13.29
CA GLU A 68 38.25 -19.69 11.96
C GLU A 68 37.22 -20.42 11.07
N ASP A 69 36.71 -19.64 10.11
CA ASP A 69 36.51 -19.96 8.68
C ASP A 69 35.96 -21.34 8.26
N THR A 70 34.83 -21.34 7.54
CA THR A 70 34.65 -21.97 6.19
C THR A 70 33.16 -22.12 5.84
N LEU A 71 32.82 -21.71 4.63
CA LEU A 71 31.63 -21.99 3.80
C LEU A 71 30.66 -23.10 4.27
N ARG A 72 29.37 -22.76 4.40
CA ARG A 72 28.29 -23.57 3.77
C ARG A 72 27.00 -22.78 3.54
N GLN A 73 26.61 -22.73 2.27
CA GLN A 73 25.30 -22.30 1.76
C GLN A 73 24.25 -23.43 2.01
N PRO A 74 22.96 -23.27 1.65
CA PRO A 74 21.82 -23.13 2.55
C PRO A 74 20.92 -24.39 2.62
N ALA A 75 19.81 -24.28 3.38
CA ALA A 75 18.55 -25.06 3.36
C ALA A 75 18.27 -25.91 4.62
N PRO A 76 17.01 -26.32 4.87
CA PRO A 76 15.80 -25.51 5.02
C PRO A 76 15.05 -25.91 6.31
N ALA A 77 14.47 -24.95 7.05
CA ALA A 77 13.58 -25.26 8.17
C ALA A 77 12.33 -24.39 8.03
N LYS A 78 11.27 -24.90 7.39
CA LYS A 78 10.08 -25.50 8.04
C LYS A 78 9.41 -24.57 9.04
N GLU A 79 8.37 -23.91 8.55
CA GLU A 79 7.25 -23.42 9.34
C GLU A 79 6.79 -24.46 10.36
N LYS A 80 6.58 -24.02 11.60
CA LYS A 80 5.45 -24.47 12.43
C LYS A 80 5.00 -23.33 13.34
N GLN A 81 3.69 -23.15 13.30
CA GLN A 81 2.81 -22.27 14.07
C GLN A 81 3.12 -22.15 15.58
N PRO A 82 2.60 -21.07 16.21
CA PRO A 82 2.65 -20.83 17.64
C PRO A 82 1.43 -21.43 18.36
N GLU A 83 1.63 -22.01 19.55
CA GLU A 83 0.75 -21.89 20.73
C GLU A 83 1.36 -22.63 21.96
N PRO A 84 0.87 -22.44 23.21
CA PRO A 84 1.63 -21.85 24.30
C PRO A 84 1.79 -22.77 25.53
N ALA A 85 2.76 -22.51 26.41
CA ALA A 85 2.66 -22.86 27.83
C ALA A 85 3.85 -22.32 28.65
N ALA A 86 3.52 -21.36 29.52
CA ALA A 86 3.81 -21.27 30.95
C ALA A 86 5.23 -21.47 31.53
N PRO A 87 5.53 -20.74 32.63
CA PRO A 87 6.87 -20.57 33.19
C PRO A 87 7.18 -21.56 34.33
N ALA A 88 8.47 -21.87 34.50
CA ALA A 88 9.04 -22.45 35.72
C ALA A 88 10.56 -22.14 35.79
N PRO A 89 11.16 -22.16 37.00
CA PRO A 89 12.10 -21.13 37.46
C PRO A 89 13.58 -21.55 37.47
N GLN A 90 14.47 -20.56 37.51
CA GLN A 90 15.89 -20.71 37.83
C GLN A 90 16.10 -20.77 39.35
N PRO A 91 17.07 -21.58 39.81
CA PRO A 91 17.99 -21.13 40.85
C PRO A 91 19.38 -20.89 40.27
N ALA A 92 19.86 -19.66 40.45
CA ALA A 92 21.23 -19.26 40.17
C ALA A 92 22.20 -19.86 41.20
N ALA A 93 23.30 -20.41 40.70
CA ALA A 93 24.52 -20.64 41.47
C ALA A 93 25.37 -19.36 41.49
N PRO A 94 25.93 -18.94 42.63
CA PRO A 94 27.01 -17.96 42.65
C PRO A 94 28.39 -18.62 42.70
N GLN A 95 29.31 -17.99 41.96
CA GLN A 95 30.72 -18.31 41.80
C GLN A 95 31.57 -18.09 43.09
N PRO A 96 32.75 -18.72 43.18
CA PRO A 96 33.74 -18.50 44.22
C PRO A 96 34.75 -17.39 43.85
N ALA A 97 35.13 -16.56 44.83
CA ALA A 97 36.34 -15.74 44.80
C ALA A 97 37.03 -15.81 46.17
N ALA A 98 38.35 -15.95 46.13
CA ALA A 98 39.24 -16.19 47.25
C ALA A 98 39.68 -14.90 47.94
N GLU A 99 39.92 -14.94 49.26
CA GLU A 99 40.91 -14.08 49.93
C GLU A 99 41.37 -14.66 51.30
N LYS A 100 42.57 -14.24 51.71
CA LYS A 100 43.54 -14.83 52.65
C LYS A 100 43.10 -14.94 54.14
N PRO A 101 43.81 -15.80 54.92
CA PRO A 101 43.63 -15.92 56.37
C PRO A 101 44.62 -15.05 57.17
N GLU A 102 44.13 -14.09 57.96
CA GLU A 102 44.88 -13.51 59.09
C GLU A 102 43.97 -13.23 60.30
N GLN A 103 44.28 -13.98 61.37
CA GLN A 103 44.18 -13.69 62.81
C GLN A 103 43.03 -12.83 63.37
N VAL A 104 42.22 -13.47 64.23
CA VAL A 104 41.68 -12.81 65.43
C VAL A 104 42.02 -13.64 66.65
N THR A 105 42.53 -12.91 67.63
CA THR A 105 43.15 -13.27 68.91
C THR A 105 42.27 -14.09 69.85
N ALA A 106 42.97 -14.93 70.62
CA ALA A 106 42.50 -15.72 71.73
C ALA A 106 41.71 -14.92 72.79
N VAL A 107 40.59 -15.49 73.22
CA VAL A 107 40.18 -15.45 74.62
C VAL A 107 40.16 -16.89 75.11
N ALA A 108 41.20 -17.20 75.89
CA ALA A 108 41.29 -18.39 76.70
C ALA A 108 40.26 -18.32 77.84
N GLY A 109 39.70 -19.48 78.19
CA GLY A 109 39.05 -19.69 79.48
C GLY A 109 37.62 -20.21 79.39
N ASN A 110 37.45 -21.50 79.09
CA ASN A 110 36.75 -22.38 80.02
C ASN A 110 37.02 -23.86 79.67
N GLY A 111 37.43 -24.59 80.71
CA GLY A 111 38.10 -25.87 80.64
C GLY A 111 37.26 -26.97 80.01
N THR A 112 37.87 -27.65 79.03
CA THR A 112 37.56 -29.06 78.75
C THR A 112 38.20 -29.89 79.87
N GLU A 113 37.46 -30.14 80.94
CA GLU A 113 37.83 -31.17 81.91
C GLU A 113 37.73 -32.54 81.22
N LYS A 114 38.89 -33.10 80.90
CA LYS A 114 39.05 -34.50 80.52
C LYS A 114 38.91 -35.32 81.80
N ILE A 115 37.69 -35.79 82.09
CA ILE A 115 37.44 -36.71 83.20
C ILE A 115 38.05 -38.07 82.83
N VAL A 116 39.26 -38.33 83.32
CA VAL A 116 39.87 -39.66 83.31
C VAL A 116 39.32 -40.43 84.50
N VAL A 117 38.51 -41.45 84.23
CA VAL A 117 37.96 -42.34 85.25
C VAL A 117 39.05 -43.32 85.69
N THR A 118 39.80 -42.95 86.72
CA THR A 118 40.60 -43.91 87.49
C THR A 118 39.76 -44.42 88.66
N THR A 119 39.59 -45.74 88.72
CA THR A 119 38.87 -46.56 89.72
C THR A 119 37.40 -46.91 89.40
N GLY A 120 37.18 -48.20 89.14
CA GLY A 120 35.95 -48.77 88.57
C GLY A 120 35.07 -49.53 89.56
N ALA A 121 34.54 -48.84 90.58
CA ALA A 121 33.53 -49.46 91.45
C ALA A 121 32.31 -48.57 91.77
N GLU A 122 32.42 -47.23 91.69
CA GLU A 122 31.28 -46.32 91.96
C GLU A 122 30.93 -45.37 90.78
N ALA A 123 31.69 -45.39 89.69
CA ALA A 123 31.47 -44.55 88.50
C ALA A 123 30.36 -45.06 87.56
N SER A 124 30.05 -46.35 87.59
CA SER A 124 29.08 -46.98 86.68
C SER A 124 27.64 -46.44 86.79
N PRO A 125 27.04 -46.22 87.98
CA PRO A 125 25.66 -45.73 88.06
C PRO A 125 25.50 -44.23 87.78
N ALA A 126 26.52 -43.41 88.07
CA ALA A 126 26.46 -41.96 87.81
C ALA A 126 26.65 -41.63 86.32
N VAL A 127 27.56 -42.33 85.64
CA VAL A 127 27.75 -42.18 84.18
C VAL A 127 26.53 -42.68 83.42
N VAL A 128 25.92 -43.80 83.84
CA VAL A 128 24.68 -44.29 83.22
C VAL A 128 23.53 -43.28 83.41
N ARG A 129 23.38 -42.66 84.59
CA ARG A 129 22.39 -41.59 84.80
C ARG A 129 22.66 -40.35 83.98
N LEU A 130 23.92 -39.96 83.80
CA LEU A 130 24.27 -38.80 82.97
C LEU A 130 24.04 -39.08 81.48
N VAL A 131 24.38 -40.28 81.01
CA VAL A 131 24.03 -40.73 79.66
C VAL A 131 22.52 -40.78 79.49
N GLN A 132 21.77 -41.24 80.49
CA GLN A 132 20.31 -41.30 80.43
C GLN A 132 19.65 -39.91 80.42
N LEU A 133 20.13 -38.97 81.23
CA LEU A 133 19.71 -37.57 81.21
C LEU A 133 20.06 -36.91 79.86
N ALA A 134 21.25 -37.21 79.31
CA ALA A 134 21.67 -36.70 78.02
C ALA A 134 20.84 -37.29 76.87
N THR A 135 20.46 -38.58 76.93
CA THR A 135 19.55 -39.18 75.95
C THR A 135 18.15 -38.59 76.06
N GLU A 136 17.65 -38.33 77.27
CA GLU A 136 16.34 -37.70 77.48
C GLU A 136 16.33 -36.24 76.99
N GLN A 137 17.42 -35.49 77.23
CA GLN A 137 17.59 -34.16 76.64
C GLN A 137 17.71 -34.20 75.11
N ALA A 138 18.42 -35.17 74.54
CA ALA A 138 18.54 -35.32 73.10
C ALA A 138 17.18 -35.66 72.45
N GLU A 139 16.41 -36.56 73.06
CA GLU A 139 15.06 -36.90 72.61
C GLU A 139 14.12 -35.70 72.69
N SER A 140 14.15 -34.94 73.79
CA SER A 140 13.38 -33.70 73.93
C SER A 140 13.73 -32.69 72.84
N LEU A 141 15.04 -32.42 72.63
CA LEU A 141 15.50 -31.50 71.58
C LEU A 141 15.09 -31.97 70.18
N VAL A 142 15.12 -33.28 69.92
CA VAL A 142 14.68 -33.83 68.63
C VAL A 142 13.17 -33.64 68.46
N THR A 143 12.35 -33.85 69.49
CA THR A 143 10.90 -33.63 69.40
C THR A 143 10.54 -32.15 69.23
N GLU A 144 11.24 -31.26 69.91
CA GLU A 144 11.09 -29.81 69.78
C GLU A 144 11.51 -29.34 68.38
N ALA A 145 12.68 -29.74 67.91
CA ALA A 145 13.14 -29.44 66.55
C ALA A 145 12.20 -30.01 65.47
N GLN A 146 11.63 -31.21 65.68
CA GLN A 146 10.62 -31.77 64.78
C GLN A 146 9.31 -30.98 64.81
N ALA A 147 8.89 -30.48 65.96
CA ALA A 147 7.70 -29.64 66.09
C ALA A 147 7.90 -28.28 65.42
N GLU A 148 9.06 -27.65 65.62
CA GLU A 148 9.43 -26.40 64.96
C GLU A 148 9.58 -26.57 63.44
N ALA A 149 10.18 -27.68 62.99
CA ALA A 149 10.28 -27.99 61.56
C ALA A 149 8.89 -28.19 60.91
N LYS A 150 7.96 -28.85 61.60
CA LYS A 150 6.58 -28.98 61.10
C LYS A 150 5.89 -27.64 61.02
N LYS A 151 6.02 -26.82 62.05
CA LYS A 151 5.43 -25.48 62.10
C LYS A 151 5.96 -24.57 61.00
N THR A 152 7.27 -24.53 60.80
CA THR A 152 7.90 -23.74 59.73
C THR A 152 7.47 -24.21 58.33
N VAL A 153 7.30 -25.52 58.14
CA VAL A 153 6.78 -26.07 56.87
C VAL A 153 5.30 -25.72 56.66
N GLU A 154 4.48 -25.72 57.71
CA GLU A 154 3.08 -25.30 57.64
C GLU A 154 2.95 -23.81 57.32
N ASP A 155 3.70 -22.95 58.03
CA ASP A 155 3.74 -21.51 57.79
C ASP A 155 4.20 -21.20 56.34
N ALA A 156 5.29 -21.84 55.89
CA ALA A 156 5.77 -21.68 54.51
C ALA A 156 4.75 -22.18 53.46
N ARG A 157 4.02 -23.27 53.75
CA ARG A 157 2.97 -23.77 52.85
C ARG A 157 1.79 -22.80 52.79
N ASP A 158 1.42 -22.17 53.89
CA ASP A 158 0.30 -21.24 53.91
C ASP A 158 0.64 -19.89 53.26
N GLU A 159 1.87 -19.41 53.41
CA GLU A 159 2.38 -18.27 52.62
C GLU A 159 2.44 -18.61 51.12
N ALA A 160 2.92 -19.80 50.75
CA ALA A 160 2.92 -20.26 49.36
C ALA A 160 1.49 -20.34 48.78
N LYS A 161 0.51 -20.83 49.55
CA LYS A 161 -0.89 -20.83 49.10
C LYS A 161 -1.42 -19.41 48.91
N LYS A 162 -1.18 -18.50 49.86
CA LYS A 162 -1.62 -17.10 49.77
C LYS A 162 -1.03 -16.39 48.55
N THR A 163 0.26 -16.56 48.29
CA THR A 163 0.93 -15.96 47.13
C THR A 163 0.39 -16.54 45.82
N VAL A 164 0.18 -17.85 45.74
CA VAL A 164 -0.42 -18.50 44.56
C VAL A 164 -1.86 -18.04 44.34
N GLU A 165 -2.67 -17.92 45.38
CA GLU A 165 -4.03 -17.39 45.28
C GLU A 165 -4.07 -15.92 44.88
N GLY A 166 -3.16 -15.10 45.44
CA GLY A 166 -2.99 -13.70 45.06
C GLY A 166 -2.67 -13.57 43.58
N ALA A 167 -1.63 -14.28 43.10
CA ALA A 167 -1.24 -14.30 41.70
C ALA A 167 -2.37 -14.80 40.78
N LYS A 168 -3.16 -15.79 41.21
CA LYS A 168 -4.33 -16.27 40.45
C LYS A 168 -5.42 -15.21 40.36
N ARG A 169 -5.74 -14.50 41.45
CA ARG A 169 -6.73 -13.42 41.46
C ARG A 169 -6.30 -12.29 40.53
N GLU A 170 -5.05 -11.84 40.64
CA GLU A 170 -4.49 -10.80 39.78
C GLU A 170 -4.48 -11.22 38.30
N ALA A 171 -4.10 -12.46 37.99
CA ALA A 171 -4.17 -12.98 36.63
C ALA A 171 -5.61 -13.01 36.09
N HIS A 172 -6.59 -13.40 36.92
CA HIS A 172 -8.00 -13.36 36.53
C HIS A 172 -8.53 -11.94 36.33
N GLU A 173 -8.09 -10.99 37.14
CA GLU A 173 -8.45 -9.57 36.99
C GLU A 173 -7.87 -9.01 35.69
N ILE A 174 -6.57 -9.20 35.44
CA ILE A 174 -5.91 -8.73 34.21
C ILE A 174 -6.55 -9.34 32.97
N THR A 175 -6.88 -10.63 32.99
CA THR A 175 -7.52 -11.29 31.84
C THR A 175 -8.94 -10.80 31.61
N THR A 176 -9.70 -10.52 32.67
CA THR A 176 -11.07 -9.97 32.58
C THR A 176 -11.05 -8.54 32.06
N ASP A 177 -10.13 -7.72 32.56
CA ASP A 177 -9.92 -6.34 32.11
C ASP A 177 -9.48 -6.28 30.65
N ALA A 178 -8.52 -7.11 30.27
CA ALA A 178 -8.05 -7.21 28.89
C ALA A 178 -9.19 -7.63 27.96
N ARG A 179 -10.01 -8.61 28.37
CA ARG A 179 -11.18 -9.04 27.61
C ARG A 179 -12.22 -7.94 27.46
N THR A 180 -12.55 -7.23 28.53
CA THR A 180 -13.52 -6.13 28.50
C THR A 180 -13.03 -4.98 27.60
N LYS A 181 -11.73 -4.64 27.68
CA LYS A 181 -11.11 -3.65 26.78
C LYS A 181 -11.15 -4.11 25.33
N ALA A 182 -10.85 -5.38 25.05
CA ALA A 182 -10.92 -5.93 23.71
C ALA A 182 -12.35 -5.90 23.15
N GLU A 183 -13.35 -6.32 23.93
CA GLU A 183 -14.77 -6.28 23.54
C GLU A 183 -15.24 -4.84 23.28
N ARG A 184 -14.82 -3.87 24.10
CA ARG A 184 -15.09 -2.45 23.88
C ARG A 184 -14.47 -1.95 22.57
N VAL A 185 -13.18 -2.20 22.34
CA VAL A 185 -12.50 -1.79 21.10
C VAL A 185 -13.13 -2.45 19.88
N GLU A 186 -13.49 -3.73 19.98
CA GLU A 186 -14.17 -4.44 18.90
C GLU A 186 -15.54 -3.82 18.59
N SER A 187 -16.32 -3.47 19.62
CA SER A 187 -17.61 -2.81 19.43
C SER A 187 -17.47 -1.44 18.77
N GLU A 188 -16.49 -0.63 19.20
CA GLU A 188 -16.20 0.68 18.62
C GLU A 188 -15.72 0.55 17.17
N ALA A 189 -14.85 -0.42 16.90
CA ALA A 189 -14.37 -0.71 15.55
C ALA A 189 -15.51 -1.17 14.64
N ARG A 190 -16.41 -2.03 15.13
CA ARG A 190 -17.61 -2.48 14.38
C ARG A 190 -18.52 -1.30 14.05
N VAL A 191 -18.84 -0.46 15.03
CA VAL A 191 -19.68 0.74 14.81
C VAL A 191 -19.03 1.72 13.84
N ASN A 192 -17.72 1.95 13.96
CA ASN A 192 -17.00 2.83 13.02
C ASN A 192 -16.97 2.24 11.61
N ALA A 193 -16.76 0.93 11.47
CA ALA A 193 -16.81 0.24 10.18
C ALA A 193 -18.20 0.32 9.54
N GLU A 194 -19.27 0.13 10.32
CA GLU A 194 -20.65 0.32 9.84
C GLU A 194 -20.93 1.76 9.42
N ARG A 195 -20.48 2.75 10.21
CA ARG A 195 -20.60 4.16 9.88
C ARG A 195 -19.90 4.49 8.56
N VAL A 196 -18.66 4.05 8.37
CA VAL A 196 -17.89 4.27 7.14
C VAL A 196 -18.54 3.56 5.95
N ARG A 197 -19.05 2.34 6.13
CA ARG A 197 -19.79 1.63 5.07
C ARG A 197 -21.04 2.38 4.66
N ASN A 198 -21.85 2.82 5.62
CA ASN A 198 -23.08 3.58 5.34
C ASN A 198 -22.79 4.93 4.68
N GLU A 199 -21.73 5.61 5.10
CA GLU A 199 -21.27 6.85 4.48
C GLU A 199 -20.79 6.62 3.04
N ALA A 200 -20.03 5.55 2.80
CA ALA A 200 -19.55 5.18 1.47
C ALA A 200 -20.71 4.81 0.52
N THR A 201 -21.69 4.04 0.99
CA THR A 201 -22.88 3.71 0.18
C THR A 201 -23.71 4.95 -0.10
N ALA A 202 -23.91 5.84 0.89
CA ALA A 202 -24.64 7.08 0.68
C ALA A 202 -23.94 8.00 -0.34
N LYS A 203 -22.60 8.11 -0.29
CA LYS A 203 -21.82 8.88 -1.28
C LYS A 203 -21.87 8.25 -2.67
N ALA A 204 -21.84 6.92 -2.76
CA ALA A 204 -21.98 6.23 -4.04
C ALA A 204 -23.35 6.49 -4.67
N ASP A 205 -24.42 6.43 -3.88
CA ASP A 205 -25.78 6.71 -4.34
C ASP A 205 -25.95 8.17 -4.77
N ASP A 206 -25.38 9.12 -4.01
CA ASP A 206 -25.39 10.54 -4.35
C ASP A 206 -24.63 10.81 -5.66
N LEU A 207 -23.43 10.26 -5.81
CA LEU A 207 -22.66 10.36 -7.05
C LEU A 207 -23.44 9.78 -8.24
N ASN A 208 -24.11 8.64 -8.04
CA ASN A 208 -24.92 8.03 -9.09
C ASN A 208 -26.09 8.93 -9.52
N ARG A 209 -26.76 9.58 -8.55
CA ARG A 209 -27.79 10.59 -8.87
C ARG A 209 -27.21 11.76 -9.65
N GLN A 210 -26.07 12.31 -9.21
CA GLN A 210 -25.41 13.41 -9.90
C GLN A 210 -24.99 13.04 -11.33
N VAL A 211 -24.51 11.81 -11.55
CA VAL A 211 -24.15 11.32 -12.89
C VAL A 211 -25.39 11.22 -13.78
N GLU A 212 -26.50 10.66 -13.30
CA GLU A 212 -27.75 10.57 -14.07
C GLU A 212 -28.36 11.95 -14.36
N GLU A 213 -28.28 12.88 -13.40
CA GLU A 213 -28.69 14.27 -13.60
C GLU A 213 -27.84 14.96 -14.68
N ARG A 214 -26.51 14.89 -14.56
CA ARG A 214 -25.59 15.45 -15.57
C ARG A 214 -25.79 14.81 -16.93
N ARG A 215 -25.99 13.50 -16.97
CA ARG A 215 -26.29 12.76 -18.20
C ARG A 215 -27.54 13.34 -18.86
N THR A 216 -28.62 13.50 -18.11
CA THR A 216 -29.89 14.06 -18.61
C THR A 216 -29.73 15.50 -19.08
N GLN A 217 -28.98 16.32 -18.33
CA GLN A 217 -28.67 17.70 -18.72
C GLN A 217 -27.90 17.75 -20.04
N LEU A 218 -26.81 16.98 -20.17
CA LEU A 218 -26.00 16.93 -21.39
C LEU A 218 -26.81 16.41 -22.59
N PHE A 219 -27.69 15.42 -22.39
CA PHE A 219 -28.56 14.97 -23.49
C PHE A 219 -29.56 16.04 -23.91
N THR A 220 -30.14 16.77 -22.95
CA THR A 220 -31.06 17.88 -23.26
C THR A 220 -30.33 18.99 -24.03
N GLU A 221 -29.10 19.31 -23.62
CA GLU A 221 -28.26 20.29 -24.31
C GLU A 221 -27.90 19.82 -25.72
N LEU A 222 -27.41 18.60 -25.89
CA LEU A 222 -27.10 18.02 -27.20
C LEU A 222 -28.34 17.95 -28.11
N GLU A 223 -29.52 17.66 -27.56
CA GLU A 223 -30.77 17.69 -28.32
C GLU A 223 -31.10 19.10 -28.81
N SER A 224 -30.91 20.11 -27.97
CA SER A 224 -31.13 21.52 -28.32
C SER A 224 -30.14 22.03 -29.37
N GLU A 225 -28.86 21.66 -29.27
CA GLU A 225 -27.84 21.98 -30.27
C GLU A 225 -28.15 21.30 -31.60
N ARG A 226 -28.54 20.03 -31.54
CA ARG A 226 -28.98 19.27 -32.72
C ARG A 226 -30.16 19.94 -33.40
N ASP A 227 -31.15 20.42 -32.66
CA ASP A 227 -32.31 21.10 -33.23
C ASP A 227 -31.96 22.46 -33.82
N THR A 228 -31.07 23.20 -33.17
CA THR A 228 -30.51 24.45 -33.68
C THR A 228 -29.77 24.22 -35.01
N LEU A 229 -28.86 23.25 -35.05
CA LEU A 229 -28.14 22.88 -36.28
C LEU A 229 -29.10 22.43 -37.39
N ARG A 230 -30.14 21.65 -37.06
CA ARG A 230 -31.18 21.25 -38.02
C ARG A 230 -32.01 22.44 -38.53
N ALA A 231 -32.19 23.48 -37.72
CA ALA A 231 -32.84 24.72 -38.16
C ALA A 231 -31.92 25.51 -39.10
N SER A 232 -30.65 25.71 -38.74
CA SER A 232 -29.67 26.39 -39.60
C SER A 232 -29.49 25.70 -40.95
N VAL A 233 -29.44 24.36 -40.99
CA VAL A 233 -29.36 23.61 -42.25
C VAL A 233 -30.60 23.82 -43.12
N ARG A 234 -31.80 23.95 -42.52
CA ARG A 234 -33.02 24.26 -43.28
C ARG A 234 -32.96 25.68 -43.84
N GLU A 235 -32.58 26.66 -43.03
CA GLU A 235 -32.41 28.05 -43.46
C GLU A 235 -31.41 28.18 -44.61
N LEU A 236 -30.27 27.50 -44.55
CA LEU A 236 -29.28 27.49 -45.64
C LEU A 236 -29.84 26.89 -46.93
N ARG A 237 -30.68 25.85 -46.83
CA ARG A 237 -31.32 25.23 -48.00
C ARG A 237 -32.40 26.12 -48.60
N ASP A 238 -33.19 26.78 -47.77
CA ASP A 238 -34.21 27.73 -48.22
C ASP A 238 -33.55 28.92 -48.91
N PHE A 239 -32.47 29.46 -48.33
CA PHE A 239 -31.64 30.49 -48.96
C PHE A 239 -31.04 30.02 -50.30
N GLU A 240 -30.51 28.79 -50.38
CA GLU A 240 -29.99 28.24 -51.63
C GLU A 240 -31.11 28.11 -52.69
N ALA A 241 -32.28 27.61 -52.30
CA ALA A 241 -33.42 27.44 -53.20
C ALA A 241 -33.91 28.80 -53.74
N GLU A 242 -34.04 29.80 -52.87
CA GLU A 242 -34.41 31.17 -53.25
C GLU A 242 -33.34 31.81 -54.13
N TYR A 243 -32.05 31.68 -53.79
CA TYR A 243 -30.95 32.18 -54.60
C TYR A 243 -30.93 31.54 -56.00
N ARG A 244 -31.08 30.21 -56.09
CA ARG A 244 -31.15 29.51 -57.38
C ARG A 244 -32.38 29.94 -58.18
N GLY A 245 -33.52 30.11 -57.53
CA GLY A 245 -34.75 30.59 -58.17
C GLY A 245 -34.60 32.00 -58.72
N THR A 246 -34.14 32.95 -57.90
CA THR A 246 -33.90 34.34 -58.30
C THR A 246 -32.83 34.46 -59.39
N PHE A 247 -31.73 33.71 -59.29
CA PHE A 247 -30.69 33.68 -60.31
C PHE A 247 -31.20 33.10 -61.64
N THR A 248 -31.96 32.01 -61.59
CA THR A 248 -32.56 31.42 -62.80
C THR A 248 -33.55 32.39 -63.45
N ASN A 249 -34.38 33.07 -62.65
CA ASN A 249 -35.31 34.09 -63.14
C ASN A 249 -34.57 35.28 -63.78
N LEU A 250 -33.49 35.77 -63.15
CA LEU A 250 -32.66 36.84 -63.71
C LEU A 250 -32.04 36.44 -65.05
N LEU A 251 -31.50 35.21 -65.15
CA LEU A 251 -30.94 34.70 -66.40
C LEU A 251 -32.01 34.53 -67.49
N GLN A 252 -33.20 34.03 -67.12
CA GLN A 252 -34.33 33.94 -68.05
C GLN A 252 -34.80 35.31 -68.53
N GLU A 253 -34.87 36.30 -67.64
CA GLU A 253 -35.21 37.69 -67.99
C GLU A 253 -34.16 38.30 -68.92
N GLN A 254 -32.86 38.10 -68.64
CA GLN A 254 -31.77 38.53 -69.50
C GLN A 254 -31.85 37.86 -70.88
N LEU A 255 -32.12 36.56 -70.94
CA LEU A 255 -32.27 35.82 -72.19
C LEU A 255 -33.49 36.31 -72.98
N GLN A 256 -34.63 36.54 -72.33
CA GLN A 256 -35.83 37.11 -72.97
C GLN A 256 -35.57 38.51 -73.49
N ARG A 257 -34.86 39.37 -72.74
CA ARG A 257 -34.44 40.69 -73.24
C ARG A 257 -33.60 40.56 -74.51
N VAL A 258 -32.62 39.64 -74.54
CA VAL A 258 -31.78 39.39 -75.73
C VAL A 258 -32.59 38.82 -76.90
N GLN A 259 -33.55 37.93 -76.65
CA GLN A 259 -34.44 37.38 -77.70
C GLN A 259 -35.40 38.43 -78.26
N ASN A 260 -35.88 39.34 -77.41
CA ASN A 260 -36.79 40.43 -77.77
C ASN A 260 -36.05 41.67 -78.30
N LEU A 261 -34.72 41.71 -78.17
CA LEU A 261 -33.86 42.65 -78.88
C LEU A 261 -33.90 42.23 -80.36
N ASP A 262 -34.88 42.76 -81.08
CA ASP A 262 -34.90 42.75 -82.55
C ASP A 262 -33.71 43.57 -83.04
N VAL A 263 -32.55 42.92 -83.17
CA VAL A 263 -31.36 43.45 -83.84
C VAL A 263 -31.61 43.39 -85.34
N GLN A 264 -32.70 44.02 -85.78
CA GLN A 264 -32.85 44.41 -87.17
C GLN A 264 -32.42 45.87 -87.26
N PRO A 265 -31.31 46.19 -87.94
CA PRO A 265 -31.07 47.57 -88.31
C PRO A 265 -32.28 48.04 -89.13
N LYS A 266 -33.01 49.04 -88.64
CA LYS A 266 -34.15 49.65 -89.36
C LYS A 266 -33.77 50.22 -90.72
N GLN A 267 -32.49 50.22 -91.07
CA GLN A 267 -31.97 50.51 -92.40
C GLN A 267 -31.36 49.24 -92.97
N ARG A 268 -32.06 48.62 -93.93
CA ARG A 268 -31.40 47.79 -94.95
C ARG A 268 -30.41 48.73 -95.69
N PRO A 269 -29.11 48.40 -95.77
CA PRO A 269 -28.23 49.10 -96.69
C PRO A 269 -28.82 48.95 -98.10
N VAL A 270 -28.94 50.07 -98.83
CA VAL A 270 -29.52 50.21 -100.18
C VAL A 270 -28.75 49.45 -101.27
N LEU A 271 -27.90 48.48 -100.91
CA LEU A 271 -27.00 47.77 -101.82
C LEU A 271 -27.49 46.37 -102.25
N LEU A 272 -28.73 46.00 -101.94
CA LEU A 272 -29.30 44.68 -102.27
C LEU A 272 -30.55 44.72 -103.16
N ASP A 273 -30.82 45.84 -103.82
CA ASP A 273 -31.93 45.96 -104.79
C ASP A 273 -31.48 45.83 -106.25
N ASP A 274 -30.31 45.24 -106.53
CA ASP A 274 -29.92 44.90 -107.90
C ASP A 274 -29.34 43.49 -108.00
N GLU A 275 -30.00 42.71 -108.87
CA GLU A 275 -29.58 41.46 -109.51
C GLU A 275 -29.50 40.17 -108.66
N SER A 276 -30.49 39.29 -108.84
CA SER A 276 -30.24 37.89 -109.29
C SER A 276 -31.54 37.09 -109.48
N GLU A 277 -32.09 37.14 -110.69
CA GLU A 277 -32.82 36.01 -111.27
C GLU A 277 -31.83 35.12 -112.06
N GLY A 278 -31.94 33.81 -111.85
CA GLY A 278 -31.32 32.73 -112.66
C GLY A 278 -29.89 32.36 -112.27
N GLU A 279 -29.45 31.11 -112.21
CA GLU A 279 -29.95 29.77 -112.50
C GLU A 279 -28.93 28.78 -111.89
N GLY A 280 -29.29 27.50 -111.76
CA GLY A 280 -28.29 26.42 -111.90
C GLY A 280 -28.04 25.52 -110.68
N GLU A 281 -28.73 24.38 -110.69
CA GLU A 281 -28.28 23.01 -110.42
C GLU A 281 -27.08 22.69 -109.50
N GLY A 282 -27.27 21.64 -108.68
CA GLY A 282 -26.26 21.01 -107.79
C GLY A 282 -25.09 20.32 -108.52
N PRO A 283 -24.24 19.50 -107.86
CA PRO A 283 -24.57 18.51 -106.83
C PRO A 283 -23.55 18.38 -105.64
N THR A 284 -23.84 17.52 -104.66
CA THR A 284 -22.89 16.95 -103.67
C THR A 284 -21.82 16.08 -104.39
N PRO A 285 -20.64 15.66 -103.81
CA PRO A 285 -20.40 15.26 -102.40
C PRO A 285 -18.96 15.46 -101.80
N ALA A 286 -18.82 15.05 -100.53
CA ALA A 286 -17.64 14.45 -99.85
C ALA A 286 -16.36 15.27 -99.52
N GLY A 287 -15.91 15.19 -98.25
CA GLY A 287 -14.45 15.18 -97.96
C GLY A 287 -13.91 15.83 -96.66
N ARG A 288 -13.94 15.08 -95.56
CA ARG A 288 -12.78 14.74 -94.68
C ARG A 288 -12.03 15.80 -93.81
N ARG A 289 -11.68 15.30 -92.61
CA ARG A 289 -10.68 15.72 -91.57
C ARG A 289 -11.28 16.60 -90.47
N GLY A 290 -11.25 16.28 -89.19
CA GLY A 290 -10.41 15.35 -88.42
C GLY A 290 -9.51 16.17 -87.51
N HIS A 291 -9.76 16.13 -86.19
CA HIS A 291 -8.74 16.31 -85.16
C HIS A 291 -9.24 15.74 -83.83
N ALA A 292 -8.59 14.65 -83.42
CA ALA A 292 -8.55 14.18 -82.05
C ALA A 292 -7.55 15.05 -81.27
N GLN A 293 -7.94 15.49 -80.09
CA GLN A 293 -7.03 15.83 -79.00
C GLN A 293 -7.63 15.23 -77.73
N GLY A 294 -6.92 14.27 -77.15
CA GLY A 294 -7.15 13.82 -75.79
C GLY A 294 -6.33 14.66 -74.83
N THR A 295 -6.84 14.87 -73.62
CA THR A 295 -6.06 14.95 -72.38
C THR A 295 -7.01 14.78 -71.19
N ALA A 296 -6.78 13.70 -70.45
CA ALA A 296 -6.85 13.54 -68.99
C ALA A 296 -7.71 14.52 -68.15
N THR A 297 -8.68 13.96 -67.43
CA THR A 297 -9.02 14.41 -66.07
C THR A 297 -9.00 13.20 -65.10
N PRO A 298 -8.28 13.31 -63.96
CA PRO A 298 -8.04 12.20 -63.05
C PRO A 298 -9.22 11.95 -62.10
N ARG A 299 -9.27 10.70 -61.61
CA ARG A 299 -10.25 10.16 -60.67
C ARG A 299 -10.19 10.80 -59.29
N LEU A 300 -11.40 10.93 -58.73
CA LEU A 300 -11.84 11.31 -57.39
C LEU A 300 -11.31 10.42 -56.24
N ASP A 301 -10.00 10.22 -56.08
CA ASP A 301 -9.45 9.36 -55.00
C ASP A 301 -8.46 10.03 -54.04
N ALA A 302 -8.33 11.36 -54.05
CA ALA A 302 -7.33 12.09 -53.24
C ALA A 302 -7.88 13.00 -52.13
N LEU A 303 -9.15 12.88 -51.72
CA LEU A 303 -9.75 13.75 -50.69
C LEU A 303 -10.27 13.03 -49.43
N ILE A 304 -9.95 11.74 -49.24
CA ILE A 304 -10.39 10.96 -48.06
C ILE A 304 -9.21 10.61 -47.12
N ARG A 305 -8.04 11.22 -47.31
CA ARG A 305 -6.85 10.91 -46.49
C ARG A 305 -6.10 12.14 -46.03
N ASP A 306 -6.82 13.12 -45.46
CA ASP A 306 -6.17 14.19 -44.68
C ASP A 306 -7.16 14.88 -43.72
N ASN A 307 -7.77 14.09 -42.83
CA ASN A 307 -8.36 14.59 -41.59
C ASN A 307 -8.31 13.48 -40.55
N GLY A 308 -7.16 13.39 -39.89
CA GLY A 308 -6.88 12.58 -38.71
C GLY A 308 -5.86 13.31 -37.86
#